data_AF-A0A949L2A6-F1
#
_entry.id   AF-A0A949L2A6-F1
#
_cell.length_a   1.000
_cell.length_b   1.000
_cell.length_c   1.000
_cell.angle_alpha   90.00
_cell.angle_beta   90.00
_cell.angle_gamma   90.00
#
_symmetry.space_group_name_H-M   'P 1'
#
loop_
_entity.id
_entity.type
_entity.pdbx_description
1 polymer ?
#
loop_
_entity_poly.entity_id
_entity_poly.type
_entity_poly.pdbx_seq_one_letter_code
_entity_poly.pdbx_strand_id
1 'polypeptide(L)'
;MKVNHIKSQIMNDFAATYKNASPFVDSGELWDFCMDTITNPILLSNIIFANDLGIPPVKSLLLIWERTKAPKDDFKFTGQESQWLGSLMGYLFKFILGYQNQKERCAVNSYGVGTATRFLDCPTVIEIEQ
;
A
#
# COMPACT_ATOMS: atom_id res chain seq x y z
N MET A 1 -15.80 1.60 -7.67
CA MET A 1 -15.18 0.33 -7.20
C MET A 1 -15.46 0.17 -5.73
N LYS A 2 -16.07 -0.95 -5.30
CA LYS A 2 -16.45 -1.14 -3.89
C LYS A 2 -15.28 -1.65 -3.05
N VAL A 3 -15.12 -1.15 -1.83
CA VAL A 3 -14.05 -1.57 -0.91
C VAL A 3 -14.11 -3.07 -0.58
N ASN A 4 -15.31 -3.64 -0.51
CA ASN A 4 -15.48 -5.09 -0.30
C ASN A 4 -14.89 -5.93 -1.46
N HIS A 5 -14.96 -5.41 -2.70
CA HIS A 5 -14.35 -6.08 -3.83
C HIS A 5 -12.82 -6.03 -3.74
N ILE A 6 -12.25 -4.87 -3.41
CA ILE A 6 -10.80 -4.70 -3.19
C ILE A 6 -10.31 -5.67 -2.12
N LYS A 7 -10.99 -5.70 -0.96
CA LYS A 7 -10.67 -6.62 0.14
C LYS A 7 -10.69 -8.07 -0.33
N SER A 8 -11.76 -8.48 -1.02
CA SER A 8 -11.88 -9.86 -1.52
C SER A 8 -10.75 -10.26 -2.46
N GLN A 9 -10.33 -9.37 -3.37
CA GLN A 9 -9.22 -9.65 -4.28
C GLN A 9 -7.89 -9.81 -3.54
N ILE A 10 -7.61 -8.92 -2.57
CA ILE A 10 -6.39 -9.04 -1.75
C ILE A 10 -6.38 -10.38 -1.02
N MET A 11 -7.47 -10.74 -0.34
CA MET A 11 -7.51 -11.99 0.44
C MET A 11 -7.36 -13.25 -0.42
N ASN A 12 -7.87 -13.23 -1.65
CA ASN A 12 -7.86 -14.40 -2.53
C ASN A 12 -6.54 -14.58 -3.27
N ASP A 13 -5.95 -13.48 -3.77
CA ASP A 13 -4.94 -13.55 -4.82
C ASP A 13 -3.57 -12.97 -4.41
N PHE A 14 -3.49 -12.17 -3.34
CA PHE A 14 -2.24 -11.53 -2.92
C PHE A 14 -1.15 -12.54 -2.55
N ALA A 15 -1.47 -13.48 -1.65
CA ALA A 15 -0.52 -14.48 -1.18
C ALA A 15 -0.04 -15.42 -2.30
N ALA A 16 -0.92 -15.71 -3.27
CA ALA A 16 -0.58 -16.51 -4.45
C ALA A 16 0.36 -15.76 -5.40
N THR A 17 0.13 -14.45 -5.58
CA THR A 17 0.93 -13.58 -6.46
C THR A 17 2.29 -13.26 -5.85
N TYR A 18 2.33 -12.94 -4.56
CA TYR A 18 3.52 -12.58 -3.81
C TYR A 18 3.82 -13.62 -2.73
N LYS A 19 4.33 -14.79 -3.13
CA LYS A 19 4.61 -15.92 -2.22
C LYS A 19 5.47 -15.54 -1.01
N ASN A 20 6.48 -14.68 -1.19
CA ASN A 20 7.34 -14.19 -0.10
C ASN A 20 6.60 -13.29 0.91
N ALA A 21 5.45 -12.74 0.52
CA ALA A 21 4.58 -11.94 1.36
C ALA A 21 3.35 -12.72 1.86
N SER A 22 3.23 -14.02 1.56
CA SER A 22 2.18 -14.87 2.12
C SER A 22 2.15 -14.84 3.67
N PRO A 23 3.29 -14.87 4.39
CA PRO A 23 3.28 -14.77 5.85
C PRO A 23 2.80 -13.44 6.41
N PHE A 24 2.61 -12.42 5.57
CA PHE A 24 2.09 -11.12 5.97
C PHE A 24 0.56 -11.11 6.13
N VAL A 25 -0.14 -12.01 5.42
CA VAL A 25 -1.60 -12.09 5.50
C VAL A 25 -2.01 -12.53 6.90
N ASP A 26 -2.88 -11.75 7.54
CA ASP A 26 -3.37 -11.97 8.90
C ASP A 26 -2.25 -12.06 9.95
N SER A 27 -1.11 -11.38 9.71
CA SER A 27 0.06 -11.43 10.59
C SER A 27 -0.04 -10.51 11.83
N GLY A 28 -1.19 -9.88 12.06
CA GLY A 28 -1.45 -8.98 13.18
C GLY A 28 -1.46 -7.49 12.82
N GLU A 29 -1.03 -6.64 13.76
CA GLU A 29 -1.32 -5.20 13.74
C GLU A 29 -0.96 -4.47 12.44
N LEU A 30 0.21 -4.78 11.85
CA LEU A 30 0.64 -4.12 10.62
C LEU A 30 -0.26 -4.49 9.44
N TRP A 31 -0.67 -5.76 9.35
CA TRP A 31 -1.60 -6.23 8.34
C TRP A 31 -2.98 -5.58 8.53
N ASP A 32 -3.50 -5.62 9.76
CA ASP A 32 -4.81 -5.05 10.10
C ASP A 32 -4.86 -3.56 9.73
N PHE A 33 -3.82 -2.81 10.09
CA PHE A 33 -3.69 -1.41 9.71
C PHE A 33 -3.70 -1.19 8.19
N CYS A 34 -2.98 -2.02 7.44
CA CYS A 34 -2.94 -1.90 5.98
C CYS A 34 -4.32 -2.17 5.38
N MET A 35 -5.01 -3.20 5.86
CA MET A 35 -6.35 -3.56 5.39
C MET A 35 -7.38 -2.50 5.76
N ASP A 36 -7.35 -1.97 6.98
CA ASP A 36 -8.21 -0.86 7.41
C ASP A 36 -7.97 0.40 6.56
N THR A 37 -6.71 0.69 6.23
CA THR A 37 -6.36 1.83 5.38
C THR A 37 -6.87 1.66 3.95
N ILE A 38 -6.67 0.47 3.36
CA ILE A 38 -7.07 0.17 1.96
C ILE A 38 -8.59 0.08 1.84
N THR A 39 -9.29 -0.38 2.89
CA THR A 39 -10.75 -0.52 2.88
C THR A 39 -11.48 0.74 3.34
N ASN A 40 -10.76 1.80 3.72
CA ASN A 40 -11.31 3.13 3.94
C ASN A 40 -11.25 3.93 2.62
N PRO A 41 -12.40 4.29 2.00
CA PRO A 41 -12.42 5.00 0.72
C PRO A 41 -11.63 6.30 0.73
N ILE A 42 -11.70 7.08 1.81
CA ILE A 42 -11.05 8.38 1.91
C ILE A 42 -9.53 8.20 1.96
N LEU A 43 -9.04 7.28 2.79
CA LEU A 43 -7.60 7.04 2.92
C LEU A 43 -7.02 6.46 1.64
N LEU A 44 -7.69 5.48 1.03
CA LEU A 44 -7.24 4.91 -0.23
C LEU A 44 -7.25 5.95 -1.36
N SER A 45 -8.31 6.76 -1.49
CA SER A 45 -8.35 7.86 -2.46
C SER A 45 -7.21 8.86 -2.26
N ASN A 46 -6.85 9.19 -1.01
CA ASN A 46 -5.70 10.05 -0.72
C ASN A 46 -4.38 9.43 -1.16
N ILE A 47 -4.19 8.12 -0.95
CA ILE A 47 -2.97 7.40 -1.40
C ILE A 47 -2.87 7.43 -2.94
N ILE A 48 -3.98 7.15 -3.63
CA ILE A 48 -4.06 7.15 -5.10
C ILE A 48 -3.72 8.55 -5.64
N PHE A 49 -4.40 9.58 -5.13
CA PHE A 49 -4.16 10.96 -5.53
C PHE A 49 -2.71 11.39 -5.31
N ALA A 50 -2.12 11.03 -4.16
CA ALA A 50 -0.71 11.33 -3.88
C ALA A 50 0.25 10.61 -4.85
N ASN A 51 -0.05 9.36 -5.23
CA ASN A 51 0.72 8.61 -6.25
C ASN A 51 0.71 9.31 -7.61
N ASP A 52 -0.47 9.77 -8.03
CA ASP A 52 -0.62 10.49 -9.30
C ASP A 52 0.19 11.79 -9.30
N LEU A 53 0.28 12.47 -8.15
CA LEU A 53 1.11 13.67 -7.95
C LEU A 53 2.62 13.39 -7.78
N GLY A 54 3.06 12.14 -7.69
CA GLY A 54 4.49 11.82 -7.58
C GLY A 54 4.95 11.13 -6.31
N ILE A 55 4.07 10.89 -5.35
CA ILE A 55 4.42 10.33 -4.04
C ILE A 55 4.15 8.82 -4.05
N PRO A 56 5.16 7.94 -3.91
CA PRO A 56 4.94 6.50 -3.98
C PRO A 56 3.95 6.04 -2.88
N PRO A 57 3.06 5.05 -3.14
CA PRO A 57 1.96 4.70 -2.23
C PRO A 57 2.41 4.33 -0.82
N VAL A 58 3.54 3.62 -0.70
CA VAL A 58 4.13 3.25 0.60
C VAL A 58 4.44 4.49 1.43
N LYS A 59 4.92 5.59 0.83
CA LYS A 59 5.22 6.82 1.58
C LYS A 59 3.96 7.44 2.18
N SER A 60 2.87 7.44 1.43
CA SER A 60 1.56 7.89 1.93
C SER A 60 1.05 6.99 3.06
N LEU A 61 1.20 5.67 2.92
CA LEU A 61 0.85 4.70 3.96
C LEU A 61 1.64 4.94 5.26
N LEU A 62 2.95 5.19 5.17
CA LEU A 62 3.80 5.49 6.33
C LEU A 62 3.38 6.77 7.05
N LEU A 63 2.98 7.81 6.30
CA LEU A 63 2.46 9.04 6.89
C LEU A 63 1.12 8.81 7.62
N ILE A 64 0.26 7.94 7.07
CA ILE A 64 -0.99 7.54 7.75
C ILE A 64 -0.66 6.75 9.03
N TRP A 65 0.32 5.83 8.97
CA TRP A 65 0.79 5.08 10.15
C TRP A 65 1.28 6.01 11.25
N GLU A 66 2.17 6.95 10.90
CA GLU A 66 2.69 7.96 11.83
C GLU A 66 1.57 8.71 12.56
N ARG A 67 0.60 9.23 11.81
CA ARG A 67 -0.51 10.02 12.35
C ARG A 67 -1.50 9.20 13.18
N THR A 68 -1.60 7.90 12.93
CA THR A 68 -2.59 7.03 13.57
C THR A 68 -2.01 6.32 14.79
N LYS A 69 -0.76 5.90 14.72
CA LYS A 69 -0.10 5.08 15.74
C LYS A 69 0.83 5.90 16.64
N ALA A 70 1.24 7.09 16.21
CA ALA A 70 2.22 7.94 16.92
C ALA A 70 3.42 7.10 17.44
N PRO A 71 4.13 6.38 16.55
CA PRO A 71 5.23 5.53 16.96
C PRO A 71 6.35 6.37 17.59
N LYS A 72 7.17 5.73 18.43
CA LYS A 72 8.36 6.37 19.00
C LYS A 72 9.35 6.76 17.90
N ASP A 73 10.18 7.77 18.16
CA ASP A 73 11.14 8.32 17.20
C ASP A 73 12.15 7.30 16.66
N ASP A 74 12.47 6.26 17.44
CA ASP A 74 13.41 5.19 17.07
C ASP A 74 12.74 3.99 16.37
N PHE A 75 11.41 4.00 16.22
CA PHE A 75 10.67 2.94 15.57
C PHE A 75 11.09 2.76 14.11
N LYS A 76 11.30 1.51 13.72
CA LYS A 76 11.58 1.12 12.33
C LYS A 76 10.90 -0.19 12.03
N PHE A 77 10.29 -0.28 10.85
CA PHE A 77 9.91 -1.55 10.28
C PHE A 77 11.17 -2.36 9.98
N THR A 78 11.08 -3.67 10.14
CA THR A 78 12.09 -4.59 9.69
C THR A 78 12.23 -4.52 8.16
N GLY A 79 13.36 -5.02 7.65
CA GLY A 79 13.54 -5.14 6.19
C GLY A 79 12.47 -6.01 5.53
N GLN A 80 11.97 -7.02 6.25
CA GLN A 80 10.93 -7.92 5.77
C GLN A 80 9.56 -7.23 5.71
N GLU A 81 9.15 -6.54 6.77
CA GLU A 81 7.91 -5.75 6.78
C GLU A 81 7.93 -4.68 5.69
N SER A 82 9.07 -4.00 5.52
CA SER A 82 9.24 -3.00 4.44
C SER A 82 8.99 -3.60 3.04
N GLN A 83 9.46 -4.83 2.80
CA GLN A 83 9.20 -5.55 1.55
C GLN A 83 7.74 -5.97 1.41
N TRP A 84 7.10 -6.38 2.50
CA TRP A 84 5.67 -6.73 2.51
C TRP A 84 4.78 -5.53 2.21
N LEU A 85 5.05 -4.36 2.82
CA LEU A 85 4.35 -3.11 2.50
C LEU A 85 4.48 -2.75 1.02
N GLY A 86 5.69 -2.85 0.47
CA GLY A 86 5.94 -2.64 -0.95
C GLY A 86 5.20 -3.62 -1.86
N SER A 87 5.14 -4.90 -1.46
CA SER A 87 4.44 -5.95 -2.20
C SER A 87 2.93 -5.73 -2.19
N LEU A 88 2.36 -5.38 -1.04
CA LEU A 88 0.92 -5.12 -0.91
C LEU A 88 0.50 -3.92 -1.76
N MET A 89 1.23 -2.80 -1.67
CA MET A 89 0.96 -1.62 -2.50
C MET A 89 1.18 -1.89 -3.99
N GLY A 90 2.20 -2.66 -4.34
CA GLY A 90 2.42 -3.09 -5.71
C GLY A 90 1.27 -3.96 -6.22
N TYR A 91 0.75 -4.87 -5.40
CA TYR A 91 -0.38 -5.70 -5.76
C TYR A 91 -1.63 -4.87 -6.03
N LEU A 92 -1.98 -4.00 -5.08
CA LEU A 92 -3.13 -3.10 -5.16
C LEU A 92 -3.07 -2.22 -6.42
N PHE A 93 -1.96 -1.53 -6.65
CA PHE A 93 -1.86 -0.59 -7.77
C PHE A 93 -1.84 -1.29 -9.13
N LYS A 94 -1.14 -2.43 -9.26
CA LYS A 94 -1.02 -3.11 -10.55
C LYS A 94 -2.26 -3.94 -10.90
N PHE A 95 -2.71 -4.78 -9.97
CA PHE A 95 -3.69 -5.82 -10.29
C PHE A 95 -5.12 -5.39 -10.00
N ILE A 96 -5.34 -4.57 -8.96
CA ILE A 96 -6.70 -4.12 -8.60
C ILE A 96 -7.01 -2.78 -9.28
N LEU A 97 -6.14 -1.79 -9.11
CA LEU A 97 -6.35 -0.44 -9.64
C LEU A 97 -5.95 -0.32 -11.12
N GLY A 98 -5.18 -1.28 -11.64
CA GLY A 98 -4.87 -1.39 -13.06
C GLY A 98 -3.83 -0.39 -13.57
N TYR A 99 -2.95 0.15 -12.72
CA TYR A 99 -1.83 0.97 -13.19
C TYR A 99 -0.91 0.15 -14.09
N GLN A 100 -0.65 0.66 -15.30
CA GLN A 100 0.02 -0.10 -16.36
C GLN A 100 1.53 0.02 -16.31
N ASN A 101 2.07 1.10 -15.73
CA ASN A 101 3.49 1.35 -15.67
C ASN A 101 3.95 1.69 -14.26
N GLN A 102 5.27 1.69 -14.08
CA GLN A 102 5.91 2.12 -12.85
C GLN A 102 7.15 2.96 -13.15
N LYS A 103 7.40 3.96 -12.32
CA LYS A 103 8.64 4.72 -12.33
C LYS A 103 9.67 4.03 -11.42
N GLU A 104 10.95 4.30 -11.66
CA GLU A 104 12.04 3.88 -10.78
C GLU A 104 11.76 4.21 -9.30
N ARG A 105 12.46 3.47 -8.43
CA ARG A 105 12.31 3.57 -6.98
C ARG A 105 12.58 5.00 -6.50
N CYS A 106 11.59 5.61 -5.87
CA CYS A 106 11.66 6.93 -5.27
C CYS A 106 12.22 6.83 -3.85
N ALA A 107 13.03 7.80 -3.42
CA ALA A 107 13.53 7.86 -2.05
C ALA A 107 12.39 8.14 -1.06
N VAL A 108 12.35 7.36 0.02
CA VAL A 108 11.36 7.49 1.11
C VAL A 108 12.07 7.88 2.41
N ASN A 109 13.09 7.11 2.80
CA ASN A 109 13.93 7.31 3.99
C ASN A 109 13.13 7.58 5.28
N SER A 110 12.10 6.77 5.54
CA SER A 110 11.24 6.88 6.73
C SER A 110 10.94 5.50 7.31
N TYR A 111 10.95 5.37 8.64
CA TYR A 111 10.66 4.13 9.39
C TYR A 111 11.41 2.88 8.88
N GLY A 112 12.65 3.02 8.40
CA GLY A 112 13.44 1.91 7.84
C GLY A 112 13.17 1.60 6.35
N VAL A 113 12.17 2.24 5.74
CA VAL A 113 11.89 2.13 4.30
C VAL A 113 12.75 3.13 3.53
N GLY A 114 13.78 2.63 2.84
CA GLY A 114 14.69 3.47 2.06
C GLY A 114 14.06 3.98 0.77
N THR A 115 13.39 3.12 0.00
CA THR A 115 12.80 3.48 -1.30
C THR A 115 11.47 2.77 -1.53
N ALA A 116 10.62 3.35 -2.39
CA ALA A 116 9.36 2.75 -2.80
C ALA A 116 9.02 3.07 -4.27
N THR A 117 8.24 2.19 -4.89
CA THR A 117 7.82 2.33 -6.30
C THR A 117 6.66 3.30 -6.44
N ARG A 118 6.72 4.17 -7.45
CA ARG A 118 5.58 4.96 -7.92
C ARG A 118 4.96 4.28 -9.13
N PHE A 119 3.63 4.28 -9.22
CA PHE A 119 2.88 3.70 -10.33
C PHE A 119 2.35 4.78 -11.26
N LEU A 120 2.31 4.51 -12.56
CA LEU A 120 1.96 5.44 -13.63
C LEU A 120 0.88 4.84 -14.53
N ASP A 121 0.29 5.70 -15.35
CA ASP A 121 -0.68 5.35 -16.39
C ASP A 121 -1.89 4.62 -15.81
N CYS A 122 -2.57 5.31 -14.89
CA CYS A 122 -3.89 4.92 -14.42
C CYS A 122 -4.87 4.97 -15.60
N PRO A 123 -5.49 3.83 -15.98
CA PRO A 123 -6.27 3.74 -17.21
C PRO A 123 -7.61 4.49 -17.13
N THR A 124 -8.08 4.84 -15.93
CA THR A 124 -9.42 5.44 -15.72
C THR A 124 -9.49 6.26 -14.43
N VAL A 125 -10.58 7.03 -14.26
CA VAL A 125 -10.95 7.63 -12.98
C VAL A 125 -11.30 6.50 -11.99
N ILE A 126 -10.59 6.45 -10.85
CA ILE A 126 -10.87 5.49 -9.79
C ILE A 126 -11.81 6.17 -8.79
N GLU A 127 -13.07 5.74 -8.78
CA GLU A 127 -14.02 6.08 -7.74
C GLU A 127 -14.11 4.92 -6.74
N ILE A 128 -13.92 5.21 -5.45
CA ILE A 128 -13.99 4.21 -4.39
C ILE A 128 -15.27 4.44 -3.59
N GLU A 129 -16.11 3.42 -3.59
CA GLU A 129 -17.41 3.40 -2.93
C GLU A 129 -17.35 2.50 -1.69
N GLN A 130 -18.15 2.86 -0.68
CA GLN A 130 -18.38 2.02 0.51
C GLN A 130 -19.02 0.68 0.14
#